data_AF-A0A1B0GPV9-F1
#
_entry.id   AF-A0A1B0GPV9-F1
#
_cell.length_a   1.000
_cell.length_b   1.000
_cell.length_c   1.000
_cell.angle_alpha   90.00
_cell.angle_beta   90.00
_cell.angle_gamma   90.00
#
_symmetry.space_group_name_H-M   'P 1'
#
loop_
_entity.id
_entity.type
_entity.pdbx_description
1 polymer ?
#
loop_
_entity_poly.entity_id
_entity_poly.type
_entity_poly.pdbx_seq_one_letter_code
_entity_poly.pdbx_strand_id
1 'polypeptide(L)'
;MLIASKPFELGQELSKVIKFISPNIYELCALGNFFGGTGVSFDEISRLEKQNEVLEFTSEMSRAILPHVDTIVLTLGHHGVVVATKNSPIRGFFREGDCPLYAPTLGSTSGRFYPAEMVPNIVSVSGAGDSFASGFIAAMLRGKSESVCVSVGFEAAKLTLGSPKTVPDHLFDSNHWCWTRALSSKEVF
;
A
#
# COMPACT_ATOMS: atom_id res chain seq x y z
N MET A 1 -6.42 -14.56 8.33
CA MET A 1 -5.12 -14.63 7.63
C MET A 1 -4.02 -14.68 8.68
N LEU A 2 -3.53 -15.88 9.03
CA LEU A 2 -2.65 -16.11 10.21
C LEU A 2 -1.14 -16.10 9.88
N ILE A 3 -0.76 -15.68 8.68
CA ILE A 3 0.61 -15.87 8.18
C ILE A 3 1.34 -14.58 7.80
N ALA A 4 0.70 -13.42 7.97
CA ALA A 4 1.29 -12.13 7.61
C ALA A 4 2.56 -11.82 8.43
N SER A 5 2.63 -12.29 9.68
CA SER A 5 3.79 -12.14 10.58
C SER A 5 4.98 -13.01 10.22
N LYS A 6 4.79 -14.08 9.45
CA LYS A 6 5.84 -15.10 9.22
C LYS A 6 7.19 -14.54 8.75
N PRO A 7 7.25 -13.56 7.82
CA PRO A 7 8.53 -12.97 7.43
C PRO A 7 9.28 -12.30 8.58
N PHE A 8 8.57 -11.87 9.62
CA PHE A 8 9.10 -11.17 10.79
C PHE A 8 9.38 -12.09 11.99
N GLU A 9 8.95 -13.35 11.93
CA GLU A 9 9.35 -14.41 12.87
C GLU A 9 10.78 -14.90 12.59
N LEU A 10 11.33 -14.58 11.41
CA LEU A 10 12.74 -14.80 11.09
C LEU A 10 13.66 -13.96 12.00
N GLY A 11 14.92 -14.38 12.12
CA GLY A 11 15.92 -13.63 12.88
C GLY A 11 16.00 -12.16 12.43
N GLN A 12 16.21 -11.25 13.39
CA GLN A 12 16.15 -9.80 13.15
C GLN A 12 17.03 -9.32 11.99
N GLU A 13 18.18 -9.96 11.75
CA GLU A 13 19.07 -9.63 10.64
C GLU A 13 18.43 -9.86 9.26
N LEU A 14 17.54 -10.85 9.14
CA LEU A 14 16.81 -11.13 7.91
C LEU A 14 15.59 -10.22 7.77
N SER A 15 14.82 -10.00 8.85
CA SER A 15 13.60 -9.19 8.75
C SER A 15 13.87 -7.70 8.52
N LYS A 16 15.03 -7.17 8.95
CA LYS A 16 15.46 -5.78 8.67
C LYS A 16 15.63 -5.45 7.18
N VAL A 17 15.75 -6.46 6.30
CA VAL A 17 15.87 -6.23 4.85
C VAL A 17 14.53 -5.90 4.20
N ILE A 18 13.41 -6.17 4.88
CA ILE A 18 12.06 -5.88 4.38
C ILE A 18 11.84 -4.37 4.44
N LYS A 19 11.82 -3.71 3.28
CA LYS A 19 11.64 -2.25 3.18
C LYS A 19 10.19 -1.85 2.95
N PHE A 20 9.48 -2.66 2.16
CA PHE A 20 8.09 -2.42 1.77
C PHE A 20 7.23 -3.62 2.12
N ILE A 21 6.01 -3.35 2.55
CA ILE A 21 4.93 -4.33 2.64
C ILE A 21 3.65 -3.73 2.06
N SER A 22 2.76 -4.58 1.52
CA SER A 22 1.49 -4.14 0.93
C SER A 22 0.27 -4.89 1.49
N PRO A 23 0.03 -4.83 2.82
CA PRO A 23 -1.03 -5.60 3.44
C PRO A 23 -2.42 -5.09 3.04
N ASN A 24 -3.43 -5.95 3.18
CA ASN A 24 -4.81 -5.52 3.38
C ASN A 24 -5.09 -5.22 4.87
N ILE A 25 -6.29 -4.73 5.20
CA ILE A 25 -6.65 -4.36 6.58
C ILE A 25 -6.54 -5.52 7.59
N TYR A 26 -6.84 -6.76 7.18
CA TYR A 26 -6.75 -7.92 8.04
C TYR A 26 -5.30 -8.37 8.26
N GLU A 27 -4.47 -8.29 7.23
CA GLU A 27 -3.02 -8.56 7.35
C GLU A 27 -2.34 -7.49 8.21
N LEU A 28 -2.75 -6.22 8.07
CA LEU A 28 -2.27 -5.12 8.89
C LEU A 28 -2.58 -5.37 10.37
N CYS A 29 -3.79 -5.82 10.70
CA CYS A 29 -4.14 -6.21 12.07
C CYS A 29 -3.24 -7.32 12.60
N ALA A 30 -3.06 -8.40 11.82
CA ALA A 30 -2.21 -9.51 12.24
C ALA A 30 -0.77 -9.05 12.50
N LEU A 31 -0.24 -8.17 11.66
CA LEU A 31 1.08 -7.56 11.84
C LEU A 31 1.14 -6.61 13.04
N GLY A 32 0.13 -5.74 13.19
CA GLY A 32 0.05 -4.80 14.30
C GLY A 32 0.01 -5.53 15.64
N ASN A 33 -0.83 -6.56 15.77
CA ASN A 33 -0.90 -7.43 16.95
C ASN A 33 0.46 -8.12 17.22
N PHE A 34 1.13 -8.60 16.18
CA PHE A 34 2.45 -9.22 16.31
C PHE A 34 3.52 -8.24 16.85
N PHE A 35 3.48 -6.98 16.42
CA PHE A 35 4.42 -5.94 16.86
C PHE A 35 3.97 -5.16 18.11
N GLY A 36 2.93 -5.62 18.80
CA GLY A 36 2.49 -5.04 20.08
C GLY A 36 1.54 -3.84 19.96
N GLY A 37 0.83 -3.70 18.85
CA GLY A 37 -0.34 -2.82 18.74
C GLY A 37 -1.50 -3.28 19.62
N THR A 38 -2.62 -2.52 19.62
CA THR A 38 -3.85 -2.96 20.30
C THR A 38 -4.29 -4.32 19.79
N GLY A 39 -4.54 -5.25 20.71
CA GLY A 39 -4.95 -6.63 20.42
C GLY A 39 -6.38 -6.74 19.88
N VAL A 40 -6.62 -6.11 18.73
CA VAL A 40 -7.91 -6.04 18.05
C VAL A 40 -8.20 -7.35 17.34
N SER A 41 -9.44 -7.83 17.46
CA SER A 41 -9.91 -9.04 16.78
C SER A 41 -10.42 -8.76 15.35
N PHE A 42 -10.45 -9.79 14.50
CA PHE A 42 -11.00 -9.67 13.14
C PHE A 42 -12.50 -9.29 13.13
N ASP A 43 -13.25 -9.68 14.15
CA ASP A 43 -14.68 -9.36 14.30
C ASP A 43 -14.89 -7.88 14.62
N GLU A 44 -13.92 -7.22 15.28
CA GLU A 44 -13.97 -5.78 15.53
C GLU A 44 -13.66 -5.01 14.25
N ILE A 45 -12.69 -5.46 13.46
CA ILE A 45 -12.35 -4.83 12.16
C ILE A 45 -13.51 -4.88 11.19
N SER A 46 -14.22 -6.02 11.14
CA SER A 46 -15.35 -6.20 10.24
C SER A 46 -16.54 -5.27 10.56
N ARG A 47 -16.55 -4.66 11.75
CA ARG A 47 -17.56 -3.67 12.17
C ARG A 47 -17.17 -2.22 11.86
N LEU A 48 -15.94 -1.98 11.38
CA LEU A 48 -15.50 -0.66 10.96
C LEU A 48 -16.13 -0.33 9.60
N GLU A 49 -17.22 0.43 9.61
CA GLU A 49 -17.92 0.85 8.38
C GLU A 49 -17.54 2.26 7.94
N LYS A 50 -17.24 3.14 8.90
CA LYS A 50 -16.94 4.54 8.58
C LYS A 50 -15.48 4.69 8.21
N GLN A 51 -15.23 5.41 7.13
CA GLN A 51 -13.87 5.71 6.67
C GLN A 51 -12.98 6.29 7.79
N ASN A 52 -13.50 7.19 8.63
CA ASN A 52 -12.70 7.77 9.71
C ASN A 52 -12.27 6.72 10.76
N GLU A 53 -13.17 5.80 11.13
CA GLU A 53 -12.86 4.72 12.08
C GLU A 53 -11.81 3.78 11.50
N VAL A 54 -11.92 3.46 10.19
CA VAL A 54 -10.90 2.70 9.46
C VAL A 54 -9.55 3.45 9.45
N LEU A 55 -9.54 4.76 9.19
CA LEU A 55 -8.31 5.55 9.15
C LEU A 55 -7.63 5.68 10.52
N GLU A 56 -8.40 5.80 11.60
CA GLU A 56 -7.87 5.81 12.97
C GLU A 56 -7.21 4.46 13.30
N PHE A 57 -7.91 3.35 13.08
CA PHE A 57 -7.38 2.00 13.29
C PHE A 57 -6.09 1.76 12.50
N THR A 58 -6.11 2.09 11.21
CA THR A 58 -4.97 1.84 10.32
C THR A 58 -3.77 2.71 10.68
N SER A 59 -3.99 3.92 11.19
CA SER A 59 -2.93 4.79 11.69
C SER A 59 -2.25 4.21 12.92
N GLU A 60 -3.02 3.67 13.86
CA GLU A 60 -2.49 3.03 15.06
C GLU A 60 -1.64 1.80 14.71
N MET A 61 -2.18 0.87 13.91
CA MET A 61 -1.46 -0.33 13.50
C MET A 61 -0.21 0.00 12.69
N SER A 62 -0.29 0.98 11.78
CA SER A 62 0.87 1.40 10.98
C SER A 62 2.01 1.93 11.86
N ARG A 63 1.70 2.69 12.93
CA ARG A 63 2.72 3.18 13.87
C ARG A 63 3.43 2.05 14.62
N ALA A 64 2.73 0.96 14.94
CA ALA A 64 3.35 -0.21 15.56
C ALA A 64 4.30 -0.94 14.59
N ILE A 65 4.03 -0.90 13.28
CA ILE A 65 4.77 -1.67 12.27
C ILE A 65 5.95 -0.89 11.66
N LEU A 66 5.83 0.45 11.51
CA LEU A 66 6.87 1.32 10.90
C LEU A 66 8.27 1.28 11.55
N PRO A 67 8.46 0.91 12.83
CA PRO A 67 9.79 0.64 13.36
C PRO A 67 10.52 -0.50 12.62
N HIS A 68 9.80 -1.40 11.97
CA HIS A 68 10.33 -2.64 11.37
C HIS A 68 10.43 -2.61 9.84
N VAL A 69 9.72 -1.70 9.17
CA VAL A 69 9.72 -1.52 7.71
C VAL A 69 9.81 -0.05 7.35
N ASP A 70 10.19 0.28 6.12
CA ASP A 70 10.30 1.69 5.70
C ASP A 70 8.98 2.25 5.19
N THR A 71 8.16 1.43 4.53
CA THR A 71 6.90 1.83 3.92
C THR A 71 5.86 0.70 3.97
N ILE A 72 4.63 1.06 4.32
CA ILE A 72 3.45 0.22 4.32
C ILE A 72 2.50 0.81 3.28
N VAL A 73 2.16 0.00 2.26
CA VAL A 73 1.21 0.36 1.23
C VAL A 73 -0.08 -0.43 1.47
N LEU A 74 -0.90 0.10 2.37
CA LEU A 74 -2.08 -0.57 2.90
C LEU A 74 -3.29 -0.43 1.96
N THR A 75 -3.86 -1.56 1.57
CA THR A 75 -5.09 -1.59 0.76
C THR A 75 -6.34 -1.69 1.64
N LEU A 76 -7.34 -0.84 1.36
CA LEU A 76 -8.59 -0.72 2.12
C LEU A 76 -9.83 -1.01 1.24
N GLY A 77 -9.65 -1.78 0.17
CA GLY A 77 -10.72 -2.08 -0.78
C GLY A 77 -11.34 -0.82 -1.36
N HIS A 78 -12.66 -0.70 -1.25
CA HIS A 78 -13.43 0.42 -1.81
C HIS A 78 -13.15 1.78 -1.14
N HIS A 79 -12.52 1.82 0.03
CA HIS A 79 -12.09 3.08 0.62
C HIS A 79 -10.85 3.66 -0.07
N GLY A 80 -9.96 2.83 -0.60
CA GLY A 80 -8.71 3.27 -1.23
C GLY A 80 -7.47 2.68 -0.57
N VAL A 81 -6.44 3.51 -0.44
CA VAL A 81 -5.10 3.10 0.02
C VAL A 81 -4.54 4.09 1.02
N VAL A 82 -3.87 3.58 2.05
CA VAL A 82 -3.01 4.38 2.94
C VAL A 82 -1.57 4.05 2.62
N VAL A 83 -0.76 5.07 2.34
CA VAL A 83 0.70 4.94 2.31
C VAL A 83 1.25 5.50 3.61
N ALA A 84 1.72 4.61 4.47
CA ALA A 84 2.38 4.96 5.73
C ALA A 84 3.88 4.73 5.59
N THR A 85 4.71 5.72 5.88
CA THR A 85 6.13 5.66 5.54
C THR A 85 6.99 6.51 6.45
N LYS A 86 8.25 6.09 6.63
CA LYS A 86 9.33 6.92 7.17
C LYS A 86 10.00 7.78 6.09
N ASN A 87 9.69 7.54 4.81
CA ASN A 87 10.26 8.28 3.70
C ASN A 87 9.57 9.62 3.48
N SER A 88 10.32 10.58 2.93
CA SER A 88 9.73 11.84 2.45
C SER A 88 8.76 11.59 1.28
N PRO A 89 7.53 12.16 1.30
CA PRO A 89 6.57 12.04 0.20
C PRO A 89 7.00 12.71 -1.10
N ILE A 90 7.91 13.67 -1.01
CA ILE A 90 8.28 14.57 -2.12
C ILE A 90 9.38 13.93 -2.96
N ARG A 91 10.24 13.11 -2.34
CA ARG A 91 11.38 12.48 -3.02
C ARG A 91 10.99 11.06 -3.45
N GLY A 92 11.43 10.67 -4.64
CA GLY A 92 11.29 9.29 -5.11
C GLY A 92 12.02 8.31 -4.18
N PHE A 93 11.59 7.03 -4.23
CA PHE A 93 12.14 5.96 -3.39
C PHE A 93 13.56 5.52 -3.80
N PHE A 94 13.96 5.85 -5.02
CA PHE A 94 15.23 5.47 -5.62
C PHE A 94 16.01 6.72 -6.06
N ARG A 95 17.35 6.66 -6.00
CA ARG A 95 18.21 7.67 -6.63
C ARG A 95 18.14 7.53 -8.15
N GLU A 96 18.10 8.68 -8.83
CA GLU A 96 18.21 8.73 -10.30
C GLU A 96 19.60 8.25 -10.76
N GLY A 97 19.63 7.48 -11.84
CA GLY A 97 20.85 6.92 -12.44
C GLY A 97 20.56 5.63 -13.24
N ASP A 98 21.56 5.12 -13.95
CA ASP A 98 21.43 3.92 -14.81
C ASP A 98 21.09 2.64 -14.01
N CYS A 99 21.44 2.62 -12.72
CA CYS A 99 21.06 1.57 -11.77
C CYS A 99 20.34 2.21 -10.58
N PRO A 100 18.99 2.22 -10.55
CA PRO A 100 18.24 2.83 -9.46
C PRO A 100 18.51 2.08 -8.15
N LEU A 101 19.24 2.72 -7.23
CA LEU A 101 19.49 2.20 -5.89
C LEU A 101 18.45 2.74 -4.91
N TYR A 102 17.93 1.84 -4.07
CA TYR A 102 17.02 2.23 -2.98
C TYR A 102 17.74 3.23 -2.07
N ALA A 103 17.19 4.43 -1.97
CA ALA A 103 17.84 5.55 -1.30
C ALA A 103 16.82 6.31 -0.45
N PRO A 104 16.35 5.69 0.64
CA PRO A 104 15.29 6.25 1.44
C PRO A 104 15.72 7.56 2.07
N THR A 105 14.78 8.51 2.15
CA THR A 105 14.95 9.73 2.94
C THR A 105 14.20 9.53 4.25
N LEU A 106 14.78 8.71 5.14
CA LEU A 106 14.16 8.36 6.41
C LEU A 106 14.10 9.57 7.35
N GLY A 107 12.92 9.85 7.89
CA GLY A 107 12.66 10.91 8.85
C GLY A 107 11.48 10.55 9.75
N SER A 108 10.65 11.54 10.06
CA SER A 108 9.41 11.32 10.82
C SER A 108 8.46 10.39 10.04
N THR A 109 7.77 9.51 10.77
CA THR A 109 6.69 8.70 10.21
C THR A 109 5.55 9.59 9.75
N SER A 110 5.01 9.33 8.58
CA SER A 110 3.81 10.00 8.06
C SER A 110 2.87 8.98 7.41
N GLY A 111 1.58 9.29 7.37
CA GLY A 111 0.56 8.53 6.69
C GLY A 111 -0.27 9.40 5.76
N ARG A 112 -0.52 8.92 4.54
CA ARG A 112 -1.36 9.59 3.55
C ARG A 112 -2.43 8.65 3.02
N PHE A 113 -3.67 9.09 3.09
CA PHE A 113 -4.82 8.40 2.55
C PHE A 113 -5.17 8.90 1.15
N TYR A 114 -5.25 7.96 0.21
CA TYR A 114 -5.68 8.17 -1.16
C TYR A 114 -7.04 7.47 -1.35
N PRO A 115 -8.13 8.23 -1.54
CA PRO A 115 -9.45 7.63 -1.73
C PRO A 115 -9.51 6.89 -3.08
N ALA A 116 -10.14 5.72 -3.10
CA ALA A 116 -10.46 5.04 -4.35
C ALA A 116 -11.61 5.73 -5.08
N GLU A 117 -11.54 5.73 -6.41
CA GLU A 117 -12.70 6.04 -7.25
C GLU A 117 -13.64 4.82 -7.28
N MET A 118 -14.95 5.05 -7.35
CA MET A 118 -15.93 3.99 -7.49
C MET A 118 -15.75 3.28 -8.84
N VAL A 119 -15.52 1.97 -8.81
CA VAL A 119 -15.39 1.14 -10.00
C VAL A 119 -16.73 0.45 -10.29
N PRO A 120 -17.45 0.83 -11.36
CA PRO A 120 -18.69 0.15 -11.72
C PRO A 120 -18.41 -1.23 -12.35
N ASN A 121 -19.39 -2.12 -12.29
CA ASN A 121 -19.39 -3.42 -13.00
C ASN A 121 -18.19 -4.32 -12.64
N ILE A 122 -17.88 -4.46 -11.35
CA ILE A 122 -16.85 -5.39 -10.88
C ILE A 122 -17.20 -6.82 -11.31
N VAL A 123 -16.28 -7.46 -12.04
CA VAL A 123 -16.37 -8.85 -12.50
C VAL A 123 -15.75 -9.79 -11.47
N SER A 124 -14.58 -9.43 -10.93
CA SER A 124 -13.86 -10.22 -9.93
C SER A 124 -13.01 -9.33 -9.04
N VAL A 125 -12.82 -9.70 -7.77
CA VAL A 125 -11.90 -9.00 -6.84
C VAL A 125 -10.55 -9.70 -6.70
N SER A 126 -10.42 -10.91 -7.25
CA SER A 126 -9.21 -11.72 -7.16
C SER A 126 -8.08 -11.05 -7.94
N GLY A 127 -6.94 -10.83 -7.27
CA GLY A 127 -5.75 -10.20 -7.87
C GLY A 127 -5.76 -8.68 -7.89
N ALA A 128 -6.84 -8.00 -7.45
CA ALA A 128 -6.88 -6.53 -7.44
C ALA A 128 -5.77 -5.92 -6.58
N GLY A 129 -5.47 -6.51 -5.42
CA GLY A 129 -4.36 -6.10 -4.55
C GLY A 129 -2.98 -6.32 -5.19
N ASP A 130 -2.78 -7.46 -5.86
CA ASP A 130 -1.53 -7.78 -6.55
C ASP A 130 -1.29 -6.84 -7.73
N SER A 131 -2.33 -6.58 -8.53
CA SER A 131 -2.28 -5.62 -9.63
C SER A 131 -2.02 -4.20 -9.14
N PHE A 132 -2.66 -3.79 -8.04
CA PHE A 132 -2.33 -2.52 -7.39
C PHE A 132 -0.85 -2.45 -7.01
N ALA A 133 -0.35 -3.45 -6.29
CA ALA A 133 1.04 -3.51 -5.85
C ALA A 133 2.02 -3.48 -7.04
N SER A 134 1.73 -4.22 -8.11
CA SER A 134 2.55 -4.24 -9.32
C SER A 134 2.58 -2.88 -10.03
N GLY A 135 1.44 -2.19 -10.13
CA GLY A 135 1.34 -0.87 -10.73
C GLY A 135 2.10 0.17 -9.92
N PHE A 136 1.97 0.11 -8.59
CA PHE A 136 2.74 0.93 -7.67
C PHE A 136 4.24 0.69 -7.86
N ILE A 137 4.70 -0.57 -7.85
CA ILE A 137 6.11 -0.92 -8.03
C ILE A 137 6.63 -0.47 -9.39
N ALA A 138 5.87 -0.66 -10.46
CA ALA A 138 6.28 -0.27 -11.81
C ALA A 138 6.49 1.25 -11.93
N ALA A 139 5.61 2.06 -11.32
CA ALA A 139 5.78 3.50 -11.21
C ALA A 139 6.97 3.89 -10.33
N MET A 140 7.12 3.20 -9.20
CA MET A 140 8.21 3.41 -8.25
C MET A 140 9.58 3.22 -8.92
N LEU A 141 9.74 2.13 -9.68
CA LEU A 141 10.97 1.81 -10.44
C LEU A 141 11.26 2.80 -11.56
N ARG A 142 10.24 3.53 -12.04
CA ARG A 142 10.38 4.62 -13.02
C ARG A 142 10.59 5.99 -12.36
N GLY A 143 10.93 6.03 -11.08
CA GLY A 143 11.23 7.26 -10.34
C GLY A 143 10.00 8.17 -10.16
N LYS A 144 8.78 7.64 -10.27
CA LYS A 144 7.57 8.44 -10.07
C LYS A 144 7.39 8.78 -8.59
N SER A 145 6.73 9.91 -8.34
CA SER A 145 6.32 10.29 -6.98
C SER A 145 5.31 9.30 -6.40
N GLU A 146 5.17 9.27 -5.08
CA GLU A 146 4.22 8.37 -4.40
C GLU A 146 2.79 8.50 -4.93
N SER A 147 2.29 9.73 -5.10
CA SER A 147 0.93 9.98 -5.58
C SER A 147 0.69 9.46 -7.00
N VAL A 148 1.73 9.47 -7.84
CA VAL A 148 1.68 8.86 -9.18
C VAL A 148 1.80 7.34 -9.08
N CYS A 149 2.59 6.80 -8.14
CA CYS A 149 2.63 5.35 -7.90
C CYS A 149 1.25 4.82 -7.50
N VAL A 150 0.53 5.52 -6.64
CA VAL A 150 -0.86 5.17 -6.28
C VAL A 150 -1.79 5.28 -7.49
N SER A 151 -1.64 6.32 -8.32
CA SER A 151 -2.42 6.49 -9.56
C SER A 151 -2.28 5.30 -10.51
N VAL A 152 -1.06 4.86 -10.77
CA VAL A 152 -0.77 3.69 -11.61
C VAL A 152 -1.29 2.40 -10.96
N GLY A 153 -1.13 2.25 -9.64
CA GLY A 153 -1.68 1.12 -8.89
C GLY A 153 -3.21 1.05 -8.98
N PHE A 154 -3.91 2.16 -8.79
CA PHE A 154 -5.37 2.20 -8.89
C PHE A 154 -5.87 1.84 -10.28
N GLU A 155 -5.23 2.33 -11.33
CA GLU A 155 -5.65 1.99 -12.69
C GLU A 155 -5.42 0.50 -12.98
N ALA A 156 -4.31 -0.09 -12.52
CA ALA A 156 -4.05 -1.51 -12.69
C ALA A 156 -5.07 -2.39 -11.93
N ALA A 157 -5.41 -1.99 -10.70
CA ALA A 157 -6.45 -2.65 -9.92
C ALA A 157 -7.82 -2.52 -10.59
N LYS A 158 -8.18 -1.35 -11.10
CA LYS A 158 -9.45 -1.10 -11.81
C LYS A 158 -9.62 -2.00 -13.03
N LEU A 159 -8.59 -2.14 -13.86
CA LEU A 159 -8.63 -3.06 -15.00
C LEU A 159 -8.77 -4.53 -14.56
N THR A 160 -8.13 -4.89 -13.45
CA THR A 160 -8.24 -6.23 -12.86
C THR A 160 -9.64 -6.50 -12.32
N LEU A 161 -10.27 -5.51 -11.67
CA LEU A 161 -11.64 -5.60 -11.18
C LEU A 161 -12.66 -5.86 -12.30
N GLY A 162 -12.40 -5.36 -13.51
CA GLY A 162 -13.23 -5.59 -14.70
C GLY A 162 -12.93 -6.88 -15.46
N SER A 163 -12.02 -7.72 -14.96
CA SER A 163 -11.56 -8.95 -15.63
C SER A 163 -11.98 -10.20 -14.86
N PRO A 164 -12.33 -11.31 -15.54
CA PRO A 164 -12.48 -12.61 -14.87
C PRO A 164 -11.12 -13.24 -14.47
N LYS A 165 -10.00 -12.71 -15.00
CA LYS A 165 -8.64 -13.17 -14.70
C LYS A 165 -8.04 -12.38 -13.54
N THR A 166 -7.18 -13.03 -12.75
CA THR A 166 -6.42 -12.39 -11.65
C THR A 166 -5.46 -11.31 -12.13
N VAL A 167 -4.99 -11.41 -13.37
CA VAL A 167 -4.27 -10.35 -14.09
C VAL A 167 -4.87 -10.27 -15.50
N PRO A 168 -5.33 -9.09 -15.97
CA PRO A 168 -5.81 -8.90 -17.33
C PRO A 168 -4.73 -9.19 -18.38
N ASP A 169 -5.13 -9.61 -19.58
CA ASP A 169 -4.18 -9.85 -20.70
C ASP A 169 -3.50 -8.55 -21.17
N HIS A 170 -4.21 -7.43 -21.00
CA HIS A 170 -3.74 -6.11 -21.37
C HIS A 170 -4.01 -5.14 -20.23
N LEU A 171 -2.93 -4.51 -19.76
CA LEU A 171 -3.00 -3.28 -18.99
C LEU A 171 -2.90 -2.09 -19.94
N PHE A 172 -2.64 -0.90 -19.39
CA PHE A 172 -2.37 0.31 -20.14
C PHE A 172 -0.90 0.43 -20.55
N ASP A 173 -0.61 1.23 -21.58
CA ASP A 173 0.74 1.51 -22.06
C ASP A 173 1.45 2.64 -21.28
N SER A 174 2.67 2.98 -21.68
CA SER A 174 3.46 4.06 -21.05
C SER A 174 2.95 5.48 -21.29
N ASN A 175 2.03 5.67 -22.26
CA ASN A 175 1.46 6.97 -22.60
C ASN A 175 0.15 7.23 -21.83
N HIS A 176 -0.36 6.24 -21.10
CA HIS A 176 -1.57 6.38 -20.31
C HIS A 176 -1.44 7.47 -19.22
N TRP A 177 -2.53 8.22 -19.00
CA TRP A 177 -2.55 9.39 -18.11
C TRP A 177 -2.17 9.06 -16.66
N CYS A 178 -2.34 7.81 -16.22
CA CYS A 178 -2.01 7.39 -14.85
C CYS A 178 -0.52 7.57 -14.53
N TRP A 179 0.37 7.57 -15.53
CA TRP A 179 1.82 7.77 -15.37
C TRP A 179 2.23 9.23 -15.07
N THR A 180 1.30 10.17 -15.18
CA THR A 180 1.53 11.61 -14.96
C THR A 180 0.52 12.25 -14.01
N ARG A 181 -0.63 11.62 -13.76
CA ARG A 181 -1.62 12.12 -12.80
C ARG A 181 -1.17 11.89 -11.36
N ALA A 182 -0.78 12.97 -10.69
CA ALA A 182 -0.62 13.00 -9.24
C ALA A 182 -2.00 13.07 -8.55
N LEU A 183 -2.26 12.14 -7.63
CA LEU A 183 -3.49 12.14 -6.83
C LEU A 183 -3.37 13.04 -5.60
N SER A 184 -4.49 13.66 -5.20
CA SER A 184 -4.62 14.31 -3.90
C SER A 184 -4.68 13.26 -2.79
N SER A 185 -4.02 13.52 -1.67
CA SER A 185 -4.12 12.71 -0.46
C SER A 185 -4.59 13.55 0.73
N LYS A 186 -5.08 12.87 1.77
CA LYS A 186 -5.32 13.43 3.09
C LYS A 186 -4.28 12.89 4.04
N GLU A 187 -3.63 13.76 4.81
CA GLU A 187 -2.74 13.32 5.89
C GLU A 187 -3.56 12.65 6.99
N VAL A 188 -3.06 11.52 7.49
CA VAL A 188 -3.69 10.76 8.58
C VAL A 188 -2.84 10.79 9.86
N PHE A 189 -1.52 10.95 9.73
CA PHE A 189 -0.58 11.18 10.83
C PHE A 189 0.82 11.54 10.37
#